data_AF-A0A3C0BDI1-F1
#
_entry.id   AF-A0A3C0BDI1-F1
#
_cell.length_a   1.000
_cell.length_b   1.000
_cell.length_c   1.000
_cell.angle_alpha   90.00
_cell.angle_beta   90.00
_cell.angle_gamma   90.00
#
_symmetry.space_group_name_H-M   'P 1'
#
loop_
_entity.id
_entity.type
_entity.pdbx_description
1 polymer ?
#
loop_
_entity_poly.entity_id
_entity_poly.type
_entity_poly.pdbx_seq_one_letter_code
_entity_poly.pdbx_strand_id
1 'polypeptide(L)'
;MKDVHYIERFGGLKKDDTVTCLEDPAFMPNACLLEAVAPFCGYYNEVPGAVKPLYFFIVLDDFHPHEEIIRATIAVQKKLGYPIDAASGIISISDQNCHIIRIRNLKQYRDIVKIQQFYAEGGLKFKKQIRKVIDERAVINLQKFFYLEPIEDGMFFDHIQPHHGYFPIPQSLAFDVFCTLTREVKFDTSLLFFDAALAWYMEDGKIIEMIRIYREHLTSEKLAAIRDRYLMLIKQKHIPEV
;
A
#
# COMPACT_ATOMS: atom_id res chain seq x y z
N MET A 1 -6.65 30.51 -1.87
CA MET A 1 -6.22 29.09 -1.85
C MET A 1 -5.46 28.88 -3.15
N LYS A 2 -4.19 28.42 -3.12
CA LYS A 2 -3.53 28.00 -4.36
C LYS A 2 -4.26 26.75 -4.83
N ASP A 3 -4.78 26.75 -6.05
CA ASP A 3 -5.24 25.53 -6.71
C ASP A 3 -4.03 24.60 -6.84
N VAL A 4 -3.92 23.63 -5.93
CA VAL A 4 -2.86 22.63 -6.01
C VAL A 4 -3.31 21.63 -7.07
N HIS A 5 -2.68 21.71 -8.23
CA HIS A 5 -2.97 20.84 -9.36
C HIS A 5 -2.31 19.48 -9.13
N TYR A 6 -3.03 18.53 -8.53
CA TYR A 6 -2.63 17.12 -8.50
C TYR A 6 -3.20 16.37 -9.70
N ILE A 7 -2.56 15.25 -10.03
CA ILE A 7 -2.95 14.36 -11.12
C ILE A 7 -3.53 13.09 -10.49
N GLU A 8 -4.76 12.76 -10.85
CA GLU A 8 -5.37 11.48 -10.45
C GLU A 8 -5.03 10.39 -11.48
N ARG A 9 -4.53 9.24 -11.02
CA ARG A 9 -4.23 8.07 -11.86
C ARG A 9 -4.66 6.78 -11.20
N PHE A 10 -5.29 5.89 -11.96
CA PHE A 10 -5.57 4.53 -11.49
C PHE A 10 -4.34 3.64 -11.67
N GLY A 11 -4.07 2.79 -10.68
CA GLY A 11 -2.94 1.90 -10.75
C GLY A 11 -2.88 0.85 -9.63
N GLY A 12 -1.67 0.37 -9.37
CA GLY A 12 -1.43 -0.64 -8.35
C GLY A 12 -0.14 -0.44 -7.57
N LEU A 13 -0.04 -1.16 -6.46
CA LEU A 13 1.07 -1.12 -5.51
C LEU A 13 1.36 -2.54 -5.02
N LYS A 14 2.62 -2.97 -5.11
CA LYS A 14 3.09 -4.25 -4.57
C LYS A 14 4.18 -4.04 -3.53
N LYS A 15 3.96 -4.58 -2.33
CA LYS A 15 4.87 -4.46 -1.18
C LYS A 15 4.90 -5.72 -0.33
N ASP A 16 5.89 -5.86 0.54
CA ASP A 16 5.85 -6.79 1.66
C ASP A 16 5.52 -6.07 2.98
N ASP A 17 4.81 -6.75 3.87
CA ASP A 17 4.59 -6.34 5.27
C ASP A 17 4.57 -7.58 6.17
N THR A 18 4.69 -7.35 7.47
CA THR A 18 4.39 -8.35 8.50
C THR A 18 2.95 -8.17 8.98
N VAL A 19 2.16 -9.25 8.97
CA VAL A 19 0.75 -9.24 9.34
C VAL A 19 0.39 -10.24 10.43
N THR A 20 -0.65 -9.92 11.19
CA THR A 20 -1.19 -10.76 12.27
C THR A 20 -2.71 -10.79 12.20
N CYS A 21 -3.30 -11.93 12.52
CA CYS A 21 -4.74 -12.08 12.70
C CYS A 21 -5.20 -11.30 13.94
N LEU A 22 -6.23 -10.48 13.76
CA LEU A 22 -6.89 -9.78 14.84
C LEU A 22 -7.95 -10.66 15.51
N GLU A 23 -7.89 -10.73 16.84
CA GLU A 23 -8.83 -11.48 17.68
C GLU A 23 -9.53 -10.50 18.66
N ASP A 24 -10.75 -10.06 18.34
CA ASP A 24 -11.63 -9.29 19.24
C ASP A 24 -13.06 -9.85 19.15
N PRO A 25 -13.70 -10.20 20.29
CA PRO A 25 -15.09 -10.64 20.31
C PRO A 25 -16.11 -9.68 19.69
N ALA A 26 -15.76 -8.38 19.58
CA ALA A 26 -16.60 -7.38 18.95
C ALA A 26 -16.57 -7.42 17.41
N PHE A 27 -15.59 -8.08 16.80
CA PHE A 27 -15.54 -8.25 15.35
C PHE A 27 -16.64 -9.18 14.85
N MET A 28 -17.01 -9.03 13.58
CA MET A 28 -18.04 -9.88 12.99
C MET A 28 -17.65 -11.37 13.09
N PRO A 29 -18.56 -12.23 13.57
CA PRO A 29 -18.28 -13.65 13.67
C PRO A 29 -18.03 -14.20 12.27
N ASN A 30 -16.98 -15.01 12.13
CA ASN A 30 -16.56 -15.57 10.84
C ASN A 30 -16.06 -14.52 9.83
N ALA A 31 -15.38 -13.48 10.28
CA ALA A 31 -14.62 -12.60 9.42
C ALA A 31 -13.13 -12.63 9.81
N CYS A 32 -12.27 -13.03 8.88
CA CYS A 32 -10.84 -12.95 9.06
C CYS A 32 -10.39 -11.51 8.81
N LEU A 33 -9.83 -10.89 9.85
CA LEU A 33 -9.26 -9.56 9.82
C LEU A 33 -7.76 -9.68 10.13
N LEU A 34 -6.94 -9.03 9.31
CA LEU A 34 -5.50 -8.93 9.55
C LEU A 34 -5.14 -7.47 9.84
N GLU A 35 -4.11 -7.25 10.64
CA GLU A 35 -3.44 -5.97 10.74
C GLU A 35 -1.98 -6.06 10.29
N ALA A 36 -1.45 -4.97 9.73
CA ALA A 36 -0.01 -4.84 9.60
C ALA A 36 0.60 -4.52 10.97
N VAL A 37 1.52 -5.36 11.46
CA VAL A 37 2.18 -5.25 12.78
C VAL A 37 3.22 -4.12 12.79
N ALA A 38 3.86 -3.93 11.64
CA ALA A 38 4.78 -2.85 11.37
C ALA A 38 4.61 -2.45 9.90
N PRO A 39 3.55 -1.71 9.54
CA PRO A 39 3.44 -1.18 8.19
C PRO A 39 4.67 -0.31 7.96
N PHE A 40 5.35 -0.53 6.83
CA PHE A 40 6.66 0.08 6.55
C PHE A 40 7.76 -0.44 7.51
N CYS A 41 7.83 -1.76 7.70
CA CYS A 41 8.74 -2.39 8.66
C CYS A 41 10.22 -2.01 8.44
N GLY A 42 10.62 -1.81 7.18
CA GLY A 42 11.96 -1.33 6.83
C GLY A 42 12.26 0.12 7.25
N TYR A 43 11.26 0.85 7.77
CA TYR A 43 11.39 2.19 8.34
C TYR A 43 11.21 2.15 9.86
N TYR A 44 10.07 1.67 10.36
CA TYR A 44 9.72 1.77 11.79
C TYR A 44 10.54 0.86 12.70
N ASN A 45 11.14 -0.22 12.19
CA ASN A 45 12.07 -1.01 13.00
C ASN A 45 13.39 -0.25 13.25
N GLU A 46 13.68 0.75 12.41
CA GLU A 46 14.94 1.49 12.41
C GLU A 46 14.79 2.91 12.99
N VAL A 47 13.55 3.41 13.20
CA VAL A 47 13.26 4.75 13.73
C VAL A 47 12.47 4.65 15.05
N PRO A 48 13.11 4.90 16.22
CA PRO A 48 12.44 4.86 17.52
C PRO A 48 11.36 5.95 17.68
N GLY A 49 10.17 5.58 18.19
CA GLY A 49 9.12 6.52 18.61
C GLY A 49 8.16 6.99 17.51
N ALA A 50 8.33 6.55 16.26
CA ALA A 50 7.48 6.96 15.16
C ALA A 50 6.07 6.32 15.25
N VAL A 51 5.02 7.10 14.94
CA VAL A 51 3.62 6.66 15.07
C VAL A 51 3.25 5.78 13.89
N LYS A 52 2.93 4.51 14.16
CA LYS A 52 2.57 3.54 13.12
C LYS A 52 1.16 3.81 12.59
N PRO A 53 0.97 3.95 11.28
CA PRO A 53 -0.37 4.06 10.73
C PRO A 53 -1.08 2.70 10.80
N LEU A 54 -2.38 2.70 11.05
CA LEU A 54 -3.17 1.47 11.14
C LEU A 54 -3.60 0.99 9.75
N TYR A 55 -3.24 -0.24 9.42
CA TYR A 55 -3.58 -0.91 8.17
C TYR A 55 -4.34 -2.17 8.52
N PHE A 56 -5.62 -2.20 8.18
CA PHE A 56 -6.46 -3.38 8.33
C PHE A 56 -6.68 -4.03 6.99
N PHE A 57 -6.79 -5.35 6.98
CA PHE A 57 -7.14 -6.12 5.79
C PHE A 57 -8.34 -6.99 6.13
N ILE A 58 -9.48 -6.68 5.52
CA ILE A 58 -10.67 -7.53 5.57
C ILE A 58 -10.50 -8.60 4.50
N VAL A 59 -10.47 -9.87 4.90
CA VAL A 59 -10.32 -10.99 3.97
C VAL A 59 -11.68 -11.38 3.39
N LEU A 60 -11.78 -11.35 2.06
CA LEU A 60 -13.00 -11.68 1.32
C LEU A 60 -13.08 -13.18 1.04
N ASP A 61 -14.30 -13.70 0.99
CA ASP A 61 -14.55 -15.12 0.72
C ASP A 61 -14.24 -15.49 -0.74
N ASP A 62 -14.45 -14.54 -1.65
CA ASP A 62 -14.25 -14.70 -3.09
C ASP A 62 -13.69 -13.42 -3.74
N PHE A 63 -13.38 -13.49 -5.02
CA PHE A 63 -12.97 -12.33 -5.83
C PHE A 63 -14.16 -11.38 -6.07
N HIS A 64 -13.89 -10.08 -5.96
CA HIS A 64 -14.80 -9.02 -6.35
C HIS A 64 -14.07 -8.03 -7.28
N PRO A 65 -14.66 -7.65 -8.42
CA PRO A 65 -14.12 -6.62 -9.30
C PRO A 65 -13.89 -5.29 -8.57
N HIS A 66 -12.89 -4.53 -9.02
CA HIS A 66 -12.46 -3.30 -8.35
C HIS A 66 -13.59 -2.27 -8.24
N GLU A 67 -14.38 -2.11 -9.29
CA GLU A 67 -15.52 -1.21 -9.34
C GLU A 67 -16.64 -1.59 -8.37
N GLU A 68 -16.79 -2.87 -8.04
CA GLU A 68 -17.73 -3.33 -7.01
C GLU A 68 -17.26 -2.88 -5.63
N ILE A 69 -15.98 -3.08 -5.33
CA ILE A 69 -15.37 -2.63 -4.08
C ILE A 69 -15.42 -1.10 -3.95
N ILE A 70 -15.19 -0.33 -5.02
CA ILE A 70 -15.34 1.14 -5.01
C ILE A 70 -16.77 1.52 -4.64
N ARG A 71 -17.78 0.97 -5.33
CA ARG A 71 -19.20 1.30 -5.07
C ARG A 71 -19.59 0.95 -3.64
N ALA A 72 -19.17 -0.21 -3.15
CA ALA A 72 -19.40 -0.62 -1.77
C ALA A 72 -18.72 0.35 -0.79
N THR A 73 -17.48 0.77 -1.07
CA THR A 73 -16.74 1.73 -0.23
C THR A 73 -17.41 3.10 -0.19
N ILE A 74 -17.95 3.59 -1.32
CA ILE A 74 -18.73 4.84 -1.36
C ILE A 74 -19.97 4.73 -0.45
N ALA A 75 -20.69 3.60 -0.51
CA ALA A 75 -21.85 3.37 0.33
C ALA A 75 -21.48 3.29 1.83
N VAL A 76 -20.38 2.61 2.16
CA VAL A 76 -19.83 2.54 3.53
C VAL A 76 -19.48 3.93 4.05
N GLN A 77 -18.76 4.75 3.27
CA GLN A 77 -18.41 6.12 3.65
C GLN A 77 -19.64 6.99 3.92
N LYS A 78 -20.69 6.86 3.08
CA LYS A 78 -21.95 7.58 3.29
C LYS A 78 -22.62 7.21 4.61
N LYS A 79 -22.60 5.94 4.99
CA LYS A 79 -23.15 5.45 6.28
C LYS A 79 -22.29 5.86 7.48
N LEU A 80 -20.97 5.87 7.33
CA LEU A 80 -20.03 6.29 8.37
C LEU A 80 -20.05 7.81 8.61
N GLY A 81 -20.34 8.60 7.58
CA GLY A 81 -20.33 10.07 7.64
C GLY A 81 -18.93 10.68 7.59
N TYR A 82 -17.91 9.92 7.18
CA TYR A 82 -16.55 10.43 6.94
C TYR A 82 -15.80 9.55 5.93
N PRO A 83 -14.76 10.08 5.26
CA PRO A 83 -14.04 9.32 4.26
C PRO A 83 -13.08 8.30 4.89
N ILE A 84 -13.00 7.12 4.28
CA ILE A 84 -12.00 6.09 4.57
C ILE A 84 -11.18 5.82 3.31
N ASP A 85 -9.96 5.34 3.49
CA ASP A 85 -9.13 4.94 2.36
C ASP A 85 -9.14 3.40 2.23
N ALA A 86 -9.96 2.89 1.30
CA ALA A 86 -10.09 1.48 1.00
C ALA A 86 -9.45 1.16 -0.36
N ALA A 87 -8.68 0.07 -0.42
CA ALA A 87 -8.11 -0.45 -1.66
C ALA A 87 -8.39 -1.95 -1.76
N SER A 88 -8.84 -2.42 -2.91
CA SER A 88 -8.96 -3.86 -3.17
C SER A 88 -7.59 -4.45 -3.45
N GLY A 89 -7.42 -5.74 -3.22
CA GLY A 89 -6.16 -6.39 -3.52
C GLY A 89 -6.13 -7.87 -3.24
N ILE A 90 -4.92 -8.41 -3.27
CA ILE A 90 -4.58 -9.76 -2.89
C ILE A 90 -3.48 -9.68 -1.83
N ILE A 91 -3.62 -10.48 -0.78
CA ILE A 91 -2.56 -10.76 0.18
C ILE A 91 -2.10 -12.21 0.00
N SER A 92 -0.79 -12.40 -0.15
CA SER A 92 -0.14 -13.69 -0.29
C SER A 92 0.65 -13.98 0.98
N ILE A 93 0.24 -14.99 1.75
CA ILE A 93 0.89 -15.41 3.00
C ILE A 93 1.29 -16.87 2.84
N SER A 94 2.59 -17.14 2.79
CA SER A 94 3.12 -18.47 2.44
C SER A 94 2.58 -18.95 1.08
N ASP A 95 1.80 -20.04 1.06
CA ASP A 95 1.15 -20.65 -0.10
C ASP A 95 -0.31 -20.18 -0.31
N GLN A 96 -0.83 -19.33 0.58
CA GLN A 96 -2.22 -18.88 0.54
C GLN A 96 -2.34 -17.50 -0.10
N ASN A 97 -3.19 -17.39 -1.12
CA ASN A 97 -3.60 -16.13 -1.74
C ASN A 97 -5.03 -15.81 -1.34
N CYS A 98 -5.25 -14.61 -0.79
CA CYS A 98 -6.57 -14.19 -0.33
C CYS A 98 -6.93 -12.83 -0.90
N HIS A 99 -8.17 -12.69 -1.39
CA HIS A 99 -8.72 -11.40 -1.77
C HIS A 99 -8.99 -10.56 -0.53
N ILE A 100 -8.67 -9.27 -0.60
CA ILE A 100 -8.75 -8.36 0.54
C ILE A 100 -9.34 -7.00 0.16
N ILE A 101 -9.84 -6.32 1.19
CA ILE A 101 -9.97 -4.87 1.20
C ILE A 101 -9.04 -4.32 2.27
N ARG A 102 -8.03 -3.53 1.88
CA ARG A 102 -7.17 -2.81 2.82
C ARG A 102 -7.83 -1.50 3.23
N ILE A 103 -8.10 -1.34 4.51
CA ILE A 103 -8.71 -0.15 5.12
C ILE A 103 -7.67 0.67 5.88
N ARG A 104 -7.74 2.00 5.69
CA ARG A 104 -6.96 3.00 6.41
C ARG A 104 -7.77 4.25 6.73
N ASN A 105 -7.16 5.17 7.46
CA ASN A 105 -7.74 6.46 7.84
C ASN A 105 -9.01 6.31 8.71
N LEU A 106 -8.96 5.37 9.65
CA LEU A 106 -10.01 5.23 10.66
C LEU A 106 -9.89 6.36 11.68
N LYS A 107 -11.01 6.98 12.05
CA LYS A 107 -11.06 7.93 13.16
C LYS A 107 -10.88 7.22 14.49
N GLN A 108 -11.46 6.03 14.63
CA GLN A 108 -11.33 5.17 15.80
C GLN A 108 -11.10 3.73 15.37
N TYR A 109 -10.27 3.00 16.12
CA TYR A 109 -10.03 1.57 15.88
C TYR A 109 -11.34 0.76 15.75
N ARG A 110 -12.31 1.04 16.62
CA ARG A 110 -13.62 0.35 16.65
C ARG A 110 -14.50 0.59 15.43
N ASP A 111 -14.19 1.58 14.59
CA ASP A 111 -14.95 1.81 13.36
C ASP A 111 -14.83 0.63 12.39
N ILE A 112 -13.79 -0.22 12.52
CA ILE A 112 -13.64 -1.43 11.71
C ILE A 112 -14.83 -2.37 11.84
N VAL A 113 -15.46 -2.46 13.02
CA VAL A 113 -16.66 -3.29 13.26
C VAL A 113 -17.83 -2.80 12.40
N LYS A 114 -18.07 -1.48 12.37
CA LYS A 114 -19.13 -0.87 11.56
C LYS A 114 -18.83 -1.00 10.07
N ILE A 115 -17.57 -0.85 9.68
CA ILE A 115 -17.12 -1.02 8.30
C ILE A 115 -17.44 -2.43 7.80
N GLN A 116 -17.10 -3.46 8.59
CA GLN A 116 -17.43 -4.86 8.26
C GLN A 116 -18.95 -5.03 8.11
N GLN A 117 -19.75 -4.51 9.04
CA GLN A 117 -21.21 -4.58 8.97
C GLN A 117 -21.76 -3.92 7.71
N PHE A 118 -21.31 -2.71 7.39
CA PHE A 118 -21.79 -1.98 6.21
C PHE A 118 -21.37 -2.62 4.88
N TYR A 119 -20.17 -3.22 4.81
CA TYR A 119 -19.79 -4.03 3.65
C TYR A 119 -20.65 -5.29 3.53
N ALA A 120 -20.93 -5.99 4.64
CA ALA A 120 -21.77 -7.18 4.64
C ALA A 120 -23.22 -6.88 4.24
N GLU A 121 -23.79 -5.77 4.73
CA GLU A 121 -25.09 -5.25 4.27
C GLU A 121 -25.12 -4.94 2.78
N GLY A 122 -23.96 -4.58 2.21
CA GLY A 122 -23.77 -4.37 0.77
C GLY A 122 -23.59 -5.66 -0.04
N GLY A 123 -23.63 -6.82 0.60
CA GLY A 123 -23.55 -8.13 -0.04
C GLY A 123 -22.15 -8.75 -0.07
N LEU A 124 -21.12 -8.08 0.47
CA LEU A 124 -19.78 -8.64 0.52
C LEU A 124 -19.70 -9.76 1.56
N LYS A 125 -19.07 -10.87 1.18
CA LYS A 125 -18.87 -12.02 2.06
C LYS A 125 -17.41 -12.07 2.54
N PHE A 126 -17.25 -12.34 3.82
CA PHE A 126 -15.93 -12.45 4.44
C PHE A 126 -15.53 -13.89 4.60
N LYS A 127 -14.23 -14.14 4.44
CA LYS A 127 -13.64 -15.45 4.68
C LYS A 127 -13.61 -15.71 6.17
N LYS A 128 -14.11 -16.87 6.60
CA LYS A 128 -14.24 -17.21 8.03
C LYS A 128 -12.90 -17.17 8.76
N GLN A 129 -11.95 -17.90 8.24
CA GLN A 129 -10.58 -17.99 8.72
C GLN A 129 -9.74 -18.62 7.61
N ILE A 130 -8.50 -18.19 7.48
CA ILE A 130 -7.52 -18.86 6.61
C ILE A 130 -6.76 -19.90 7.42
N ARG A 131 -6.05 -19.41 8.44
CA ARG A 131 -5.33 -20.09 9.51
C ARG A 131 -4.97 -19.01 10.53
N LYS A 132 -4.44 -19.40 11.69
CA LYS A 132 -3.87 -18.43 12.61
C LYS A 132 -2.57 -17.88 12.00
N VAL A 133 -2.50 -16.57 11.82
CA VAL A 133 -1.34 -15.84 11.30
C VAL A 133 -0.83 -14.95 12.41
N ILE A 134 0.46 -15.08 12.77
CA ILE A 134 1.09 -14.30 13.83
C ILE A 134 2.47 -13.87 13.35
N ASP A 135 2.66 -12.56 13.17
CA ASP A 135 3.90 -11.92 12.76
C ASP A 135 4.51 -12.54 11.50
N GLU A 136 3.68 -12.87 10.52
CA GLU A 136 4.12 -13.51 9.29
C GLU A 136 4.29 -12.51 8.15
N ARG A 137 5.29 -12.79 7.30
CA ARG A 137 5.51 -12.02 6.08
C ARG A 137 4.42 -12.29 5.06
N ALA A 138 3.90 -11.21 4.49
CA ALA A 138 2.91 -11.23 3.43
C ALA A 138 3.34 -10.34 2.27
N VAL A 139 3.09 -10.78 1.04
CA VAL A 139 3.16 -9.92 -0.15
C VAL A 139 1.77 -9.38 -0.42
N ILE A 140 1.64 -8.06 -0.46
CA ILE A 140 0.37 -7.36 -0.66
C ILE A 140 0.42 -6.70 -2.03
N ASN A 141 -0.59 -6.99 -2.86
CA ASN A 141 -0.82 -6.33 -4.14
C ASN A 141 -2.16 -5.59 -4.08
N LEU A 142 -2.14 -4.26 -4.20
CA LEU A 142 -3.32 -3.39 -4.12
C LEU A 142 -3.59 -2.72 -5.45
N GLN A 143 -4.87 -2.47 -5.72
CA GLN A 143 -5.33 -1.56 -6.77
C GLN A 143 -5.92 -0.32 -6.11
N LYS A 144 -5.46 0.87 -6.54
CA LYS A 144 -5.90 2.14 -5.96
C LYS A 144 -5.74 3.31 -6.94
N PHE A 145 -6.37 4.42 -6.61
CA PHE A 145 -6.09 5.70 -7.21
C PHE A 145 -4.92 6.38 -6.49
N PHE A 146 -4.03 6.96 -7.28
CA PHE A 146 -2.95 7.84 -6.85
C PHE A 146 -3.35 9.28 -7.13
N TYR A 147 -3.00 10.17 -6.20
CA TYR A 147 -3.20 11.60 -6.33
C TYR A 147 -1.81 12.23 -6.26
N LEU A 148 -1.23 12.47 -7.42
CA LEU A 148 0.18 12.78 -7.58
C LEU A 148 0.38 14.29 -7.77
N GLU A 149 1.12 14.91 -6.87
CA GLU A 149 1.62 16.27 -7.05
C GLU A 149 2.96 16.22 -7.77
N PRO A 150 3.07 16.72 -9.02
CA PRO A 150 4.34 16.76 -9.73
C PRO A 150 5.33 17.66 -9.00
N ILE A 151 6.56 17.16 -8.85
CA ILE A 151 7.71 17.96 -8.43
C ILE A 151 8.80 17.86 -9.51
N GLU A 152 9.98 18.42 -9.23
CA GLU A 152 11.09 18.46 -10.19
C GLU A 152 11.51 17.06 -10.67
N ASP A 153 12.08 17.01 -11.89
CA ASP A 153 12.65 15.82 -12.51
C ASP A 153 11.73 14.59 -12.60
N GLY A 154 10.43 14.83 -12.84
CA GLY A 154 9.44 13.77 -13.06
C GLY A 154 9.12 12.93 -11.80
N MET A 155 9.49 13.42 -10.61
CA MET A 155 9.08 12.84 -9.35
C MET A 155 7.71 13.38 -8.92
N PHE A 156 7.11 12.73 -7.92
CA PHE A 156 5.83 13.13 -7.38
C PHE A 156 5.80 13.01 -5.85
N PHE A 157 5.01 13.85 -5.19
CA PHE A 157 4.51 13.57 -3.85
C PHE A 157 3.06 13.11 -3.89
N ASP A 158 2.65 12.34 -2.88
CA ASP A 158 1.24 12.02 -2.71
C ASP A 158 0.49 13.22 -2.11
N HIS A 159 -0.57 13.66 -2.79
CA HIS A 159 -1.42 14.77 -2.35
C HIS A 159 -2.17 14.47 -1.06
N ILE A 160 -2.55 13.20 -0.85
CA ILE A 160 -3.39 12.77 0.28
C ILE A 160 -2.54 12.20 1.41
N GLN A 161 -1.50 11.44 1.06
CA GLN A 161 -0.66 10.73 2.01
C GLN A 161 0.65 11.46 2.27
N PRO A 162 0.80 12.20 3.38
CA PRO A 162 2.08 12.82 3.68
C PRO A 162 3.19 11.77 3.74
N HIS A 163 4.43 12.21 3.50
CA HIS A 163 5.64 11.38 3.58
C HIS A 163 5.78 10.30 2.48
N HIS A 164 4.88 10.29 1.50
CA HIS A 164 4.94 9.41 0.34
C HIS A 164 5.45 10.18 -0.88
N GLY A 165 6.48 9.63 -1.53
CA GLY A 165 6.99 10.13 -2.79
C GLY A 165 7.05 9.02 -3.83
N TYR A 166 7.08 9.40 -5.11
CA TYR A 166 7.11 8.48 -6.24
C TYR A 166 8.10 8.96 -7.28
N PHE A 167 8.71 8.03 -7.99
CA PHE A 167 9.48 8.33 -9.20
C PHE A 167 9.33 7.19 -10.21
N PRO A 168 9.26 7.50 -11.52
CA PRO A 168 9.17 6.49 -12.56
C PRO A 168 10.49 5.72 -12.70
N ILE A 169 10.39 4.46 -13.13
CA ILE A 169 11.52 3.61 -13.51
C ILE A 169 11.38 3.18 -14.97
N PRO A 170 12.51 2.91 -15.67
CA PRO A 170 12.48 2.71 -17.13
C PRO A 170 11.91 1.34 -17.55
N GLN A 171 11.69 0.42 -16.62
CA GLN A 171 11.29 -0.96 -16.89
C GLN A 171 10.52 -1.56 -15.73
N SER A 172 9.70 -2.58 -16.02
CA SER A 172 9.09 -3.40 -14.98
C SER A 172 10.14 -4.24 -14.25
N LEU A 173 9.92 -4.49 -12.96
CA LEU A 173 10.83 -5.28 -12.12
C LEU A 173 10.07 -6.45 -11.51
N ALA A 174 10.64 -7.65 -11.62
CA ALA A 174 10.21 -8.76 -10.80
C ALA A 174 10.34 -8.40 -9.30
N PHE A 175 9.40 -8.86 -8.47
CA PHE A 175 9.31 -8.38 -7.08
C PHE A 175 10.50 -8.80 -6.21
N ASP A 176 11.08 -9.96 -6.47
CA ASP A 176 12.31 -10.45 -5.84
C ASP A 176 13.54 -9.64 -6.24
N VAL A 177 13.61 -9.25 -7.52
CA VAL A 177 14.65 -8.33 -8.03
C VAL A 177 14.51 -6.96 -7.36
N PHE A 178 13.31 -6.41 -7.28
CA PHE A 178 13.03 -5.16 -6.56
C PHE A 178 13.44 -5.24 -5.08
N CYS A 179 13.09 -6.33 -4.38
CA CYS A 179 13.49 -6.54 -2.99
C CYS A 179 15.02 -6.53 -2.83
N THR A 180 15.73 -7.19 -3.74
CA THR A 180 17.20 -7.23 -3.75
C THR A 180 17.79 -5.85 -4.01
N LEU A 181 17.27 -5.15 -5.02
CA LEU A 181 17.66 -3.80 -5.39
C LEU A 181 17.46 -2.81 -4.23
N THR A 182 16.32 -2.89 -3.53
CA THR A 182 16.00 -2.06 -2.37
C THR A 182 17.03 -2.23 -1.25
N ARG A 183 17.47 -3.45 -0.98
CA ARG A 183 18.52 -3.72 0.02
C ARG A 183 19.84 -3.09 -0.38
N GLU A 184 20.19 -3.15 -1.67
CA GLU A 184 21.42 -2.55 -2.18
C GLU A 184 21.40 -1.01 -2.20
N VAL A 185 20.25 -0.40 -2.45
CA VAL A 185 20.07 1.06 -2.30
C VAL A 185 20.35 1.47 -0.85
N LYS A 186 19.85 0.69 0.11
CA LYS A 186 20.04 0.94 1.54
C LYS A 186 21.46 0.70 2.06
N PHE A 187 22.37 0.14 1.26
CA PHE A 187 23.80 0.08 1.65
C PHE A 187 24.46 1.45 1.67
N ASP A 188 23.90 2.43 0.95
CA ASP A 188 24.27 3.82 1.15
C ASP A 188 23.67 4.30 2.47
N THR A 189 24.52 4.45 3.49
CA THR A 189 24.10 4.80 4.85
C THR A 189 23.44 6.17 4.93
N SER A 190 23.69 7.07 3.97
CA SER A 190 23.03 8.37 3.88
C SER A 190 21.55 8.26 3.50
N LEU A 191 21.19 7.14 2.86
CA LEU A 191 19.84 6.86 2.37
C LEU A 191 19.06 5.92 3.27
N LEU A 192 19.58 5.53 4.45
CA LEU A 192 18.86 4.66 5.39
C LEU A 192 17.51 5.26 5.83
N PHE A 193 16.67 4.41 6.43
CA PHE A 193 15.37 4.78 6.99
C PHE A 193 14.36 5.21 5.93
N PHE A 194 14.01 4.30 5.01
CA PHE A 194 12.80 4.40 4.18
C PHE A 194 12.17 3.02 3.96
N ASP A 195 10.91 3.01 3.58
CA ASP A 195 10.23 1.85 3.02
C ASP A 195 9.93 2.09 1.54
N ALA A 196 10.03 1.04 0.74
CA ALA A 196 9.79 1.12 -0.69
C ALA A 196 8.76 0.09 -1.15
N ALA A 197 8.08 0.41 -2.23
CA ALA A 197 7.22 -0.54 -2.93
C ALA A 197 7.27 -0.31 -4.43
N LEU A 198 7.04 -1.38 -5.18
CA LEU A 198 6.72 -1.25 -6.59
C LEU A 198 5.32 -0.65 -6.71
N ALA A 199 5.16 0.27 -7.63
CA ALA A 199 3.88 0.80 -8.01
C ALA A 199 3.84 1.03 -9.50
N TRP A 200 2.64 1.17 -10.02
CA TRP A 200 2.41 1.48 -11.42
C TRP A 200 1.11 2.25 -11.55
N TYR A 201 0.95 2.99 -12.63
CA TYR A 201 -0.33 3.56 -13.01
C TYR A 201 -0.57 3.46 -14.51
N MET A 202 -1.83 3.60 -14.92
CA MET A 202 -2.20 3.62 -16.33
C MET A 202 -2.39 5.04 -16.83
N GLU A 203 -1.84 5.32 -18.00
CA GLU A 203 -1.97 6.59 -18.72
C GLU A 203 -1.84 6.32 -20.22
N ASP A 204 -2.72 6.91 -21.03
CA ASP A 204 -2.69 6.80 -22.50
C ASP A 204 -2.55 5.37 -23.04
N GLY A 205 -3.24 4.42 -22.39
CA GLY A 205 -3.22 3.00 -22.76
C GLY A 205 -1.91 2.27 -22.42
N LYS A 206 -1.01 2.90 -21.66
CA LYS A 206 0.28 2.35 -21.21
C LYS A 206 0.32 2.17 -19.71
N ILE A 207 1.22 1.31 -19.24
CA ILE A 207 1.58 1.19 -17.84
C ILE A 207 2.86 2.00 -17.62
N ILE A 208 2.82 2.90 -16.65
CA ILE A 208 3.98 3.64 -16.17
C ILE A 208 4.43 3.01 -14.86
N GLU A 209 5.63 2.45 -14.88
CA GLU A 209 6.25 1.79 -13.73
C GLU A 209 6.90 2.83 -12.81
N MET A 210 6.75 2.68 -11.50
CA MET A 210 7.28 3.60 -10.52
C MET A 210 7.68 2.90 -9.21
N ILE A 211 8.53 3.57 -8.43
CA ILE A 211 8.83 3.17 -7.06
C ILE A 211 8.20 4.19 -6.12
N ARG A 212 7.42 3.70 -5.16
CA ARG A 212 6.91 4.50 -4.04
C ARG A 212 7.90 4.44 -2.89
N ILE A 213 8.27 5.60 -2.36
CA ILE A 213 9.08 5.75 -1.15
C ILE A 213 8.20 6.30 -0.02
N TYR A 214 8.35 5.70 1.15
CA TYR A 214 7.81 6.21 2.40
C TYR A 214 8.94 6.56 3.36
N ARG A 215 8.93 7.79 3.88
CA ARG A 215 9.86 8.27 4.91
C ARG A 215 9.30 9.51 5.59
N GLU A 216 9.20 9.54 6.92
CA GLU A 216 8.77 10.77 7.60
C GLU A 216 9.71 11.94 7.25
N HIS A 217 9.12 13.11 7.06
CA HIS A 217 9.83 14.30 6.58
C HIS A 217 10.64 14.05 5.28
N LEU A 218 10.08 13.28 4.36
CA LEU A 218 10.59 13.14 2.99
C LEU A 218 10.61 14.51 2.31
N THR A 219 11.77 14.89 1.79
CA THR A 219 11.97 16.11 0.99
C THR A 219 12.30 15.75 -0.44
N SER A 220 12.21 16.70 -1.36
CA SER A 220 12.56 16.54 -2.78
C SER A 220 13.98 16.00 -2.96
N GLU A 221 14.93 16.53 -2.18
CA GLU A 221 16.35 16.16 -2.25
C GLU A 221 16.56 14.71 -1.78
N LYS A 222 15.88 14.30 -0.71
CA LYS A 222 15.96 12.91 -0.22
C LYS A 222 15.34 11.94 -1.22
N LEU A 223 14.21 12.32 -1.84
CA LEU A 223 13.57 11.49 -2.86
C LEU A 223 14.46 11.36 -4.10
N ALA A 224 15.05 12.47 -4.56
CA ALA A 224 16.00 12.49 -5.68
C ALA A 224 17.21 11.59 -5.42
N ALA A 225 17.82 11.68 -4.23
CA ALA A 225 18.98 10.87 -3.89
C ALA A 225 18.64 9.35 -3.89
N ILE A 226 17.46 8.98 -3.39
CA ILE A 226 16.98 7.60 -3.44
C ILE A 226 16.73 7.17 -4.89
N ARG A 227 16.02 7.97 -5.69
CA ARG A 227 15.76 7.72 -7.11
C ARG A 227 17.06 7.49 -7.88
N ASP A 228 18.02 8.39 -7.74
CA ASP A 228 19.28 8.35 -8.49
C ASP A 228 20.05 7.07 -8.19
N ARG A 229 20.04 6.62 -6.92
CA ARG A 229 20.64 5.34 -6.53
C ARG A 229 19.94 4.15 -7.16
N TYR A 230 18.60 4.14 -7.20
CA TYR A 230 17.83 3.09 -7.89
C TYR A 230 18.15 3.05 -9.38
N LEU A 231 18.06 4.18 -10.07
CA LEU A 231 18.28 4.27 -11.51
C LEU A 231 19.72 3.87 -11.89
N MET A 232 20.71 4.27 -11.09
CA MET A 232 22.10 3.85 -11.28
C MET A 232 22.25 2.33 -11.19
N LEU A 233 21.67 1.69 -10.18
CA LEU A 233 21.77 0.24 -9.99
C LEU A 233 21.02 -0.55 -11.07
N ILE A 234 19.83 -0.08 -11.50
CA ILE A 234 19.07 -0.68 -12.61
C ILE A 234 19.93 -0.68 -13.88
N LYS A 235 20.55 0.47 -14.20
CA LYS A 235 21.42 0.62 -15.38
C LYS A 235 22.66 -0.28 -15.32
N GLN A 236 23.29 -0.41 -14.15
CA GLN A 236 24.50 -1.23 -14.00
C GLN A 236 24.22 -2.72 -14.17
N LYS A 237 23.09 -3.21 -13.67
CA LYS A 237 22.80 -4.64 -13.58
C LYS A 237 22.19 -5.25 -14.85
N HIS A 238 21.90 -4.46 -15.88
CA HIS A 238 21.26 -4.93 -17.13
C HIS A 238 20.06 -5.84 -16.83
N ILE A 239 19.21 -5.40 -15.89
CA ILE A 239 18.08 -6.19 -15.42
C ILE A 239 17.15 -6.44 -16.63
N PRO A 240 16.77 -7.69 -16.93
CA PRO A 240 15.86 -7.95 -18.04
C PRO A 240 14.47 -7.36 -17.77
N GLU A 241 13.79 -6.92 -18.82
CA GLU A 241 12.37 -6.57 -18.74
C GLU A 241 11.53 -7.83 -18.51
N VAL A 242 10.43 -7.68 -17.76
CA VAL A 242 9.46 -8.74 -17.45
C VAL A 242 8.23 -8.56 -18.32
#